data_AF-A0A966BPB9-F1
#
_entry.id   AF-A0A966BPB9-F1
#
_cell.length_a   1.000
_cell.length_b   1.000
_cell.length_c   1.000
_cell.angle_alpha   90.00
_cell.angle_beta   90.00
_cell.angle_gamma   90.00
#
_symmetry.space_group_name_H-M   'P 1'
#
loop_
_entity.id
_entity.type
_entity.pdbx_description
1 polymer ?
#
loop_
_entity_poly.entity_id
_entity_poly.type
_entity_poly.pdbx_seq_one_letter_code
_entity_poly.pdbx_strand_id
1 'polypeptide(L)'
;AEGFRIWRGIGVDYEGGVLDPAARAAIHMSHRVWAVVVVIGFSWLLVRLWRAEDLRRWAVLIALALCVQIGVGIYNVTGGLPLANAVAHNGMAAVLLGLLLIVLDRTGIRPGE
;
A
#
# COMPACT_ATOMS: atom_id res chain seq x y z
N ALA A 1 5.14 -25.43 3.50
CA ALA A 1 3.91 -24.59 3.57
C ALA A 1 3.96 -23.63 4.77
N GLU A 2 4.99 -22.78 4.85
CA GLU A 2 5.23 -21.94 6.04
C GLU A 2 4.93 -20.45 5.87
N GLY A 3 4.78 -19.96 4.62
CA GLY A 3 4.63 -18.53 4.33
C GLY A 3 3.45 -17.86 5.04
N PHE A 4 2.33 -18.58 5.18
CA PHE A 4 1.09 -18.03 5.76
C PHE A 4 0.75 -18.61 7.13
N ARG A 5 1.73 -19.15 7.87
CA ARG A 5 1.53 -19.45 9.30
C ARG A 5 1.47 -18.15 10.09
N ILE A 6 0.33 -17.91 10.75
CA ILE A 6 0.02 -16.68 11.48
C ILE A 6 0.83 -16.58 12.80
N TRP A 7 1.14 -17.72 13.41
CA TRP A 7 1.88 -17.80 14.68
C TRP A 7 3.04 -18.79 14.56
N ARG A 8 4.24 -18.39 15.02
CA ARG A 8 5.47 -19.22 14.99
C ARG A 8 6.08 -19.51 16.36
N GLY A 9 5.40 -19.13 17.46
CA GLY A 9 5.92 -19.28 18.82
C GLY A 9 6.86 -18.14 19.24
N ILE A 10 7.28 -18.17 20.50
CA ILE A 10 8.12 -17.15 21.14
C ILE A 10 9.57 -17.67 21.15
N GLY A 11 10.55 -16.83 20.79
CA GLY A 11 11.98 -17.23 20.76
C GLY A 11 12.51 -17.73 19.42
N VAL A 12 11.77 -17.52 18.32
CA VAL A 12 12.27 -17.80 16.97
C VAL A 12 13.30 -16.74 16.59
N ASP A 13 14.50 -17.16 16.21
CA ASP A 13 15.59 -16.26 15.80
C ASP A 13 15.33 -15.72 14.39
N TYR A 14 15.10 -14.41 14.29
CA TYR A 14 14.80 -13.71 13.04
C TYR A 14 16.04 -13.30 12.25
N GLU A 15 17.24 -13.42 12.82
CA GLU A 15 18.49 -13.13 12.14
C GLU A 15 18.80 -14.22 11.09
N GLY A 16 19.14 -13.82 9.86
CA GLY A 16 19.40 -14.75 8.73
C GLY A 16 18.16 -15.25 7.98
N GLY A 17 16.96 -15.02 8.51
CA GLY A 17 15.68 -15.32 7.87
C GLY A 17 15.09 -16.67 8.26
N VAL A 18 14.09 -16.61 9.15
CA VAL A 18 13.29 -17.75 9.64
C VAL A 18 12.56 -18.49 8.53
N LEU A 19 12.15 -17.76 7.49
CA LEU A 19 11.39 -18.33 6.40
C LEU A 19 12.31 -18.89 5.32
N ASP A 20 12.01 -20.13 4.95
CA ASP A 20 12.45 -20.75 3.71
C ASP A 20 12.27 -19.79 2.51
N PRO A 21 13.23 -19.71 1.56
CA PRO A 21 13.14 -18.83 0.41
C PRO A 21 11.84 -18.97 -0.40
N ALA A 22 11.28 -20.17 -0.54
CA ALA A 22 10.02 -20.37 -1.24
C ALA A 22 8.84 -19.76 -0.46
N ALA A 23 8.89 -19.81 0.87
CA ALA A 23 7.90 -19.16 1.73
C ALA A 23 7.95 -17.62 1.62
N ARG A 24 9.15 -17.02 1.59
CA ARG A 24 9.33 -15.57 1.35
C ARG A 24 8.83 -15.16 -0.03
N ALA A 25 9.17 -15.93 -1.06
CA ALA A 25 8.72 -15.69 -2.42
C ALA A 25 7.19 -15.73 -2.53
N ALA A 26 6.54 -16.70 -1.87
CA ALA A 26 5.08 -16.79 -1.82
C ALA A 26 4.44 -15.54 -1.21
N ILE A 27 4.95 -15.05 -0.07
CA ILE A 27 4.44 -13.82 0.58
C ILE A 27 4.61 -12.60 -0.36
N HIS A 28 5.79 -12.44 -0.95
CA HIS A 28 6.06 -11.32 -1.85
C HIS A 28 5.16 -11.37 -3.09
N MET A 29 4.91 -12.56 -3.64
CA MET A 29 4.03 -12.74 -4.78
C MET A 29 2.57 -12.40 -4.41
N SER A 30 2.08 -12.88 -3.27
CA SER A 30 0.76 -12.50 -2.77
C SER A 30 0.61 -10.99 -2.58
N HIS A 31 1.64 -10.33 -2.03
CA HIS A 31 1.64 -8.87 -1.91
C HIS A 31 1.56 -8.17 -3.28
N ARG A 32 2.32 -8.62 -4.28
CA ARG A 32 2.29 -8.05 -5.64
C ARG A 32 0.92 -8.20 -6.29
N VAL A 33 0.28 -9.36 -6.15
CA VAL A 33 -1.07 -9.59 -6.68
C VAL A 33 -2.06 -8.60 -6.06
N TRP A 34 -2.05 -8.44 -4.73
CA TRP A 34 -2.91 -7.46 -4.07
C TRP A 34 -2.55 -6.02 -4.40
N ALA A 35 -1.27 -5.70 -4.61
CA ALA A 35 -0.86 -4.37 -5.04
C ALA A 35 -1.46 -4.01 -6.42
N VAL A 36 -1.52 -4.96 -7.36
CA VAL A 36 -2.18 -4.75 -8.66
C VAL A 36 -3.69 -4.49 -8.47
N VAL A 37 -4.36 -5.27 -7.62
CA VAL A 37 -5.79 -5.05 -7.30
C VAL A 37 -6.02 -3.66 -6.73
N VAL A 38 -5.17 -3.22 -5.80
CA VAL A 38 -5.21 -1.87 -5.21
C VAL A 38 -5.03 -0.81 -6.30
N VAL A 39 -4.01 -0.94 -7.17
CA VAL A 39 -3.76 0.02 -8.26
C VAL A 39 -4.97 0.15 -9.18
N ILE A 40 -5.62 -0.97 -9.55
CA ILE A 40 -6.85 -0.95 -10.36
C ILE A 40 -7.96 -0.15 -9.66
N GLY A 41 -8.17 -0.41 -8.36
CA GLY A 41 -9.14 0.32 -7.54
C GLY A 41 -8.85 1.82 -7.49
N PHE A 42 -7.58 2.20 -7.33
CA PHE A 42 -7.15 3.59 -7.36
C PHE A 42 -7.32 4.23 -8.74
N SER A 43 -7.00 3.54 -9.83
CA SER A 43 -7.24 4.06 -11.18
C SER A 43 -8.71 4.38 -11.40
N TRP A 44 -9.61 3.50 -10.95
CA TRP A 44 -11.05 3.75 -10.99
C TRP A 44 -11.45 4.97 -10.14
N LEU A 45 -10.95 5.06 -8.90
CA LEU A 45 -11.20 6.20 -8.02
C LEU A 45 -10.73 7.52 -8.64
N LEU A 46 -9.52 7.54 -9.20
CA LEU A 46 -8.94 8.71 -9.85
C LEU A 46 -9.80 9.20 -11.02
N VAL A 47 -10.33 8.28 -11.85
CA VAL A 47 -11.27 8.64 -12.93
C VAL A 47 -12.55 9.27 -12.38
N ARG A 48 -13.09 8.75 -11.26
CA ARG A 48 -14.27 9.33 -10.61
C ARG A 48 -14.00 10.72 -10.04
N LEU A 49 -12.89 10.91 -9.33
CA LEU A 49 -12.51 12.20 -8.77
C LEU A 49 -12.19 13.24 -9.85
N TRP A 50 -11.60 12.82 -10.98
CA TRP A 50 -11.26 13.73 -12.08
C TRP A 50 -12.49 14.35 -12.76
N ARG A 51 -13.60 13.61 -12.78
CA ARG A 51 -14.88 14.05 -13.35
C ARG A 51 -15.59 15.08 -12.47
N ALA A 52 -15.27 15.17 -11.19
CA ALA A 52 -15.81 16.17 -10.26
C ALA A 52 -14.79 17.30 -10.09
N GLU A 53 -15.11 18.50 -10.58
CA GLU A 53 -14.14 19.60 -10.62
C GLU A 53 -13.59 19.96 -9.23
N ASP A 54 -14.46 20.00 -8.22
CA ASP A 54 -14.11 20.28 -6.82
C ASP A 54 -13.18 19.24 -6.18
N LEU A 55 -13.06 18.05 -6.79
CA LEU A 55 -12.25 16.94 -6.28
C LEU A 55 -10.98 16.69 -7.09
N ARG A 56 -10.76 17.40 -8.21
CA ARG A 56 -9.57 17.22 -9.07
C ARG A 56 -8.25 17.38 -8.32
N ARG A 57 -8.17 18.33 -7.39
CA ARG A 57 -6.97 18.51 -6.53
C ARG A 57 -6.63 17.23 -5.76
N TRP A 58 -7.63 16.55 -5.22
CA TRP A 58 -7.44 15.30 -4.48
C TRP A 58 -7.06 14.15 -5.39
N ALA A 59 -7.62 14.10 -6.60
CA ALA A 59 -7.18 13.14 -7.62
C ALA A 59 -5.68 13.28 -7.90
N VAL A 60 -5.18 14.51 -8.10
CA VAL A 60 -3.75 14.76 -8.33
C VAL A 60 -2.90 14.33 -7.13
N LEU A 61 -3.28 14.72 -5.91
CA LEU A 61 -2.53 14.36 -4.70
C LEU A 61 -2.48 12.84 -4.48
N ILE A 62 -3.60 12.15 -4.68
CA ILE A 62 -3.67 10.69 -4.58
C ILE A 62 -2.83 10.01 -5.66
N ALA A 63 -2.89 10.50 -6.91
CA ALA A 63 -2.09 9.95 -8.00
C ALA A 63 -0.59 10.09 -7.73
N LEU A 64 -0.14 11.25 -7.26
CA LEU A 64 1.26 11.48 -6.89
C LEU A 64 1.68 10.56 -5.74
N ALA A 65 0.90 10.52 -4.65
CA ALA A 65 1.19 9.65 -3.51
C ALA A 65 1.26 8.17 -3.93
N LEU A 66 0.37 7.71 -4.82
CA LEU A 66 0.37 6.35 -5.33
C LEU A 66 1.61 6.05 -6.17
N CYS A 67 2.02 6.98 -7.04
CA CYS A 67 3.26 6.83 -7.80
C CYS A 67 4.49 6.72 -6.89
N VAL A 68 4.57 7.55 -5.84
CA VAL A 68 5.64 7.45 -4.84
C VAL A 68 5.56 6.12 -4.09
N GLN A 69 4.38 5.70 -3.65
CA GLN A 69 4.16 4.44 -2.94
C GLN A 69 4.67 3.24 -3.76
N ILE A 70 4.32 3.19 -5.05
CA ILE A 70 4.76 2.13 -5.98
C ILE A 70 6.27 2.20 -6.17
N GLY A 71 6.84 3.40 -6.41
CA GLY A 71 8.28 3.58 -6.60
C GLY A 71 9.10 3.10 -5.39
N VAL A 72 8.72 3.51 -4.18
CA VAL A 72 9.37 3.05 -2.94
C VAL A 72 9.18 1.54 -2.74
N GLY A 73 8.01 1.00 -3.09
CA GLY A 73 7.73 -0.44 -3.02
C GLY A 73 8.60 -1.27 -3.96
N ILE A 74 8.81 -0.80 -5.20
CA ILE A 74 9.74 -1.43 -6.15
C ILE A 74 11.17 -1.39 -5.60
N TYR A 75 11.59 -0.25 -5.06
CA TYR A 75 12.93 -0.11 -4.49
C TYR A 75 13.17 -1.02 -3.28
N ASN A 76 12.14 -1.28 -2.46
CA ASN A 76 12.24 -2.28 -1.39
C ASN A 76 12.60 -3.67 -1.92
N VAL A 77 12.12 -4.05 -3.10
CA VAL A 77 12.45 -5.34 -3.71
C VAL A 77 13.85 -5.32 -4.32
N THR A 78 14.17 -4.32 -5.14
CA THR A 78 15.44 -4.28 -5.87
C THR A 78 16.64 -3.91 -4.99
N GLY A 79 16.40 -3.17 -3.91
CA GLY A 79 17.42 -2.74 -2.94
C GLY A 79 17.66 -3.72 -1.81
N GLY A 80 17.01 -4.90 -1.81
CA GLY A 80 17.20 -5.90 -0.76
C GLY A 80 16.59 -5.51 0.60
N LEU A 81 15.43 -4.86 0.59
CA LEU A 81 14.68 -4.39 1.77
C LEU A 81 15.48 -3.49 2.74
N PRO A 82 16.03 -2.33 2.30
CA PRO A 82 16.65 -1.39 3.23
C PRO A 82 15.62 -0.90 4.26
N LEU A 83 15.97 -0.95 5.55
CA LEU A 83 15.04 -0.62 6.64
C LEU A 83 14.41 0.77 6.48
N ALA A 84 15.22 1.77 6.12
CA ALA A 84 14.73 3.13 5.89
C ALA A 84 13.64 3.20 4.80
N ASN A 85 13.79 2.44 3.71
CA ASN A 85 12.80 2.40 2.63
C ASN A 85 11.55 1.59 3.00
N ALA A 86 11.70 0.53 3.79
CA ALA A 86 10.55 -0.20 4.34
C ALA A 86 9.71 0.73 5.24
N VAL A 87 10.36 1.53 6.09
CA VAL A 87 9.67 2.53 6.93
C VAL A 87 9.03 3.62 6.05
N ALA A 88 9.75 4.15 5.07
CA ALA A 88 9.22 5.16 4.15
C ALA A 88 7.98 4.66 3.37
N HIS A 89 7.99 3.40 2.92
CA HIS A 89 6.85 2.79 2.23
C HIS A 89 5.61 2.71 3.12
N ASN A 90 5.78 2.40 4.41
CA ASN A 90 4.67 2.38 5.37
C ASN A 90 4.17 3.80 5.68
N GLY A 91 5.09 4.76 5.87
CA GLY A 91 4.72 6.16 6.07
C GLY A 91 3.93 6.74 4.89
N MET A 92 4.36 6.44 3.66
CA MET A 92 3.65 6.88 2.46
C MET A 92 2.28 6.18 2.31
N ALA A 93 2.15 4.91 2.72
CA ALA A 93 0.84 4.25 2.80
C ALA A 93 -0.12 4.97 3.76
N ALA A 94 0.38 5.43 4.92
CA ALA A 94 -0.41 6.17 5.90
C ALA A 94 -0.88 7.53 5.37
N VAL A 95 -0.02 8.26 4.65
CA VAL A 95 -0.41 9.50 3.96
C VAL A 95 -1.49 9.23 2.92
N LEU A 96 -1.34 8.17 2.14
CA LEU A 96 -2.29 7.79 1.10
C LEU A 96 -3.65 7.39 1.68
N LEU A 97 -3.65 6.69 2.83
CA LEU A 97 -4.85 6.44 3.63
C LEU A 97 -5.48 7.75 4.13
N GLY A 98 -4.68 8.70 4.65
CA GLY A 98 -5.18 10.01 5.08
C GLY A 98 -5.87 10.78 3.95
N LEU A 99 -5.30 10.76 2.74
CA LEU A 99 -5.92 11.36 1.56
C LEU A 99 -7.26 10.69 1.21
N LEU A 100 -7.35 9.36 1.32
CA LEU A 100 -8.62 8.64 1.14
C LEU A 100 -9.66 9.06 2.17
N LEU A 101 -9.29 9.21 3.45
CA LEU A 101 -10.21 9.65 4.50
C LEU A 101 -10.73 11.07 4.25
N ILE A 102 -9.87 11.98 3.79
CA ILE A 102 -10.30 13.35 3.42
C ILE A 102 -11.27 13.32 2.24
N VAL A 103 -11.01 12.49 1.23
CA VAL A 103 -11.93 12.33 0.10
C VAL A 103 -13.25 11.70 0.55
N LEU A 104 -13.20 10.71 1.45
CA LEU A 104 -14.37 10.06 2.01
C LEU A 104 -15.23 11.05 2.80
N ASP A 105 -14.64 11.91 3.62
CA ASP A 105 -15.35 12.96 4.35
C ASP A 105 -16.05 13.95 3.38
N ARG A 106 -15.36 14.35 2.32
CA ARG A 106 -15.89 15.30 1.31
C ARG A 106 -16.94 14.71 0.38
N THR A 107 -16.91 13.40 0.17
CA THR A 107 -17.88 12.68 -0.67
C THR A 107 -18.96 11.99 0.17
N GLY A 108 -18.75 11.93 1.49
CA GLY A 108 -19.66 11.37 2.47
C GLY A 108 -20.90 12.22 2.61
N ILE A 109 -22.06 11.56 2.59
CA ILE A 109 -23.38 12.13 2.79
C ILE A 109 -23.39 12.89 4.13
N ARG A 110 -23.68 14.19 4.12
CA ARG A 110 -24.08 14.93 5.33
C ARG A 110 -25.36 14.26 5.86
N PRO A 111 -25.35 13.61 7.03
CA PRO A 111 -26.60 13.15 7.63
C PRO A 111 -27.33 14.39 8.14
N GLY A 112 -28.38 14.83 7.44
CA GLY A 112 -29.30 15.86 7.90
C GLY A 112 -29.03 17.28 7.39
N GLU A 113 -29.50 17.56 6.17
CA GLU A 113 -30.37 18.73 5.92
C GLU A 113 -31.75 18.19 5.51
#